data_AF-A0A401TKR0-F1
#
_entry.id   AF-A0A401TKR0-F1
#
_cell.length_a   1.000
_cell.length_b   1.000
_cell.length_c   1.000
_cell.angle_alpha   90.00
_cell.angle_beta   90.00
_cell.angle_gamma   90.00
#
_symmetry.space_group_name_H-M   'P 1'
#
loop_
_entity.id
_entity.type
_entity.pdbx_description
1 polymer ?
#
loop_
_entity_poly.entity_id
_entity_poly.type
_entity_poly.pdbx_seq_one_letter_code
_entity_poly.pdbx_strand_id
1 'polypeptide(L)' 'MALLTIKIEKIGLKDAGQCIDPYVTVSVKDINGVDLTPVQDTPVATRKEDMYVHFAVDVEIQKHIEKLPKGEPP' A
#
# COMPACT_ATOMS: atom_id res chain seq x y z
N MET A 1 7.42 1.12 -21.35
CA MET A 1 7.33 1.88 -20.09
C MET A 1 5.94 1.66 -19.53
N ALA A 2 5.84 0.74 -18.60
CA ALA A 2 4.59 0.39 -17.92
C ALA A 2 4.47 1.19 -16.62
N LEU A 3 3.25 1.59 -16.29
CA LEU A 3 2.88 2.13 -14.98
C LEU A 3 2.16 1.03 -14.19
N LEU A 4 2.22 1.11 -12.86
CA LEU A 4 1.58 0.17 -11.96
C LEU A 4 0.64 0.92 -11.01
N THR A 5 -0.62 0.52 -11.04
CA THR A 5 -1.65 0.94 -10.08
C THR A 5 -1.97 -0.23 -9.16
N ILE A 6 -1.94 0.00 -7.85
CA ILE A 6 -2.32 -0.99 -6.84
C ILE A 6 -3.65 -0.55 -6.22
N LYS A 7 -4.69 -1.35 -6.42
CA LYS A 7 -5.96 -1.16 -5.74
C LYS A 7 -5.92 -1.84 -4.37
N ILE A 8 -5.93 -1.04 -3.31
CA ILE A 8 -6.08 -1.54 -1.94
C ILE A 8 -7.57 -1.67 -1.67
N GLU A 9 -8.10 -2.90 -1.78
CA GLU A 9 -9.51 -3.15 -1.53
C GLU A 9 -9.84 -3.11 -0.03
N LYS A 10 -9.21 -4.01 0.73
CA LYS A 10 -9.41 -4.16 2.18
C LYS A 10 -8.24 -4.90 2.83
N ILE A 11 -8.12 -4.76 4.15
CA ILE A 11 -7.21 -5.55 4.99
C ILE A 11 -8.02 -6.32 6.03
N GLY A 12 -7.65 -7.58 6.28
CA GLY A 12 -8.23 -8.39 7.35
C GLY A 12 -7.43 -8.26 8.63
N LEU A 13 -8.07 -7.90 9.74
CA LEU A 13 -7.48 -7.79 11.08
C LEU A 13 -8.42 -8.46 12.09
N LYS A 14 -7.88 -9.03 13.17
CA LYS A 14 -8.72 -9.71 14.19
C LYS A 14 -9.68 -8.74 14.90
N ASP A 15 -9.28 -7.47 14.97
CA ASP A 15 -9.91 -6.38 15.71
C ASP A 15 -10.08 -5.13 14.83
N ALA A 16 -10.35 -5.33 13.53
CA ALA A 16 -10.46 -4.24 12.54
C ALA A 16 -11.42 -3.12 12.97
N GLY A 17 -12.56 -3.44 13.60
CA GLY A 17 -13.53 -2.47 14.10
C GLY A 17 -12.95 -1.51 15.15
N GLN A 18 -11.95 -1.94 15.92
CA GLN A 18 -11.30 -1.18 16.99
C GLN A 18 -10.16 -0.29 16.48
N CYS A 19 -9.71 -0.48 15.23
CA CYS A 19 -8.66 0.36 14.66
C CYS A 19 -9.18 1.79 14.46
N ILE A 20 -8.51 2.76 15.10
CA ILE A 20 -8.86 4.18 15.05
C ILE A 20 -8.08 4.84 13.92
N ASP A 21 -8.80 5.60 13.09
CA ASP A 21 -8.28 6.31 11.92
C ASP A 21 -7.28 5.48 11.07
N PRO A 22 -7.66 4.27 10.63
CA PRO A 22 -6.77 3.39 9.89
C PRO A 22 -6.39 3.98 8.54
N TYR A 23 -5.10 3.96 8.20
CA TYR A 23 -4.57 4.27 6.88
C TYR A 23 -3.46 3.26 6.52
N VAL A 24 -3.04 3.24 5.25
CA VAL A 24 -1.92 2.43 4.77
C VAL A 24 -0.84 3.33 4.22
N THR A 25 0.40 3.10 4.64
CA THR A 25 1.58 3.67 4.02
C THR A 25 2.12 2.72 2.96
N VAL A 26 2.33 3.21 1.74
CA VAL A 26 2.93 2.48 0.61
C VAL A 26 4.30 3.08 0.31
N SER A 27 5.33 2.23 0.37
CA SER A 27 6.71 2.57 0.04
C SER A 27 7.32 1.53 -0.90
N VAL A 28 8.11 1.98 -1.88
CA VAL A 28 8.88 1.09 -2.74
C VAL A 28 10.34 1.14 -2.29
N LYS A 29 10.85 0.02 -1.80
CA LYS A 29 12.20 -0.07 -1.24
C LYS A 29 13.10 -0.96 -2.09
N ASP A 30 14.40 -0.64 -2.11
CA ASP A 30 15.42 -1.53 -2.65
C ASP A 30 15.80 -2.64 -1.65
N ILE A 31 16.78 -3.47 -2.03
CA ILE A 31 17.29 -4.57 -1.19
C ILE A 31 17.90 -4.10 0.14
N ASN A 32 18.34 -2.84 0.22
CA ASN A 32 18.89 -2.24 1.42
C ASN A 32 17.81 -1.56 2.27
N GLY A 33 16.54 -1.64 1.86
CA GLY A 33 15.42 -0.99 2.53
C GLY A 33 15.29 0.51 2.24
N VAL A 34 16.05 1.04 1.26
CA VAL A 34 16.05 2.47 0.90
C VAL A 34 14.88 2.77 -0.02
N ASP A 35 14.16 3.85 0.27
CA ASP A 35 13.03 4.29 -0.55
C ASP A 35 13.48 4.74 -1.95
N LEU A 36 12.91 4.11 -2.98
CA LEU A 36 13.16 4.38 -4.39
C LEU A 36 12.19 5.41 -4.99
N THR A 37 11.09 5.67 -4.29
CA THR A 37 10.06 6.65 -4.63
C THR A 37 9.60 7.37 -3.36
N PRO A 38 8.97 8.55 -3.46
CA PRO A 38 8.29 9.16 -2.32
C PRO A 38 7.29 8.18 -1.68
N VAL A 39 7.24 8.20 -0.35
CA VAL A 39 6.27 7.44 0.44
C VAL A 39 4.88 8.04 0.24
N GLN A 40 3.86 7.20 0.17
CA GLN A 40 2.46 7.61 -0.03
C GLN A 40 1.59 7.06 1.09
N ASP A 41 0.74 7.90 1.66
CA ASP A 41 -0.28 7.50 2.63
C ASP A 41 -1.65 7.50 1.96
N THR A 42 -2.45 6.47 2.23
CA THR A 42 -3.86 6.50 1.85
C THR A 42 -4.63 7.48 2.75
N PRO A 43 -5.78 7.99 2.31
CA PRO A 43 -6.74 8.58 3.22
C PRO A 43 -7.13 7.60 4.34
N VAL A 44 -7.60 8.14 5.45
CA VAL A 44 -8.18 7.36 6.54
C VAL A 44 -9.41 6.61 6.04
N ALA A 45 -9.43 5.29 6.24
CA ALA A 45 -10.57 4.45 5.92
C ALA A 45 -11.67 4.58 6.98
N THR A 46 -12.88 4.89 6.51
CA THR A 46 -14.06 5.06 7.36
C THR A 46 -14.93 3.82 7.42
N ARG A 47 -14.84 2.92 6.44
CA ARG A 47 -15.62 1.68 6.38
C ARG A 47 -14.88 0.54 7.08
N LYS A 48 -15.40 0.17 8.25
CA LYS A 48 -14.90 -0.94 9.07
C LYS A 48 -16.00 -1.97 9.32
N GLU A 49 -15.63 -3.24 9.26
CA GLU A 49 -16.41 -4.41 9.67
C GLU A 49 -15.62 -5.10 10.80
N ASP A 50 -16.20 -6.10 11.49
CA ASP A 50 -15.56 -6.74 12.66
C ASP A 50 -14.12 -7.20 12.39
N MET A 51 -13.89 -7.77 11.20
CA MET A 51 -12.61 -8.34 10.78
C MET A 51 -11.96 -7.66 9.58
N TYR A 52 -12.55 -6.59 9.02
CA TYR A 52 -12.02 -5.94 7.82
C TYR A 52 -12.06 -4.41 7.91
N VAL A 53 -11.00 -3.76 7.41
CA VAL A 53 -11.02 -2.33 7.05
C VAL A 53 -11.01 -2.21 5.54
N HIS A 54 -11.97 -1.48 4.97
CA HIS A 54 -12.10 -1.27 3.53
C HIS A 54 -11.52 0.08 3.13
N PHE A 55 -10.58 0.08 2.18
CA PHE A 55 -9.95 1.29 1.66
C PHE A 55 -10.52 1.68 0.30
N ALA A 56 -10.68 0.71 -0.60
CA ALA A 56 -11.13 0.91 -1.98
C ALA A 56 -10.41 2.08 -2.70
N VAL A 57 -9.10 2.18 -2.50
CA VAL A 57 -8.27 3.26 -3.02
C VAL A 57 -7.23 2.72 -4.00
N ASP A 58 -7.02 3.46 -5.09
CA ASP A 58 -5.96 3.19 -6.05
C ASP A 58 -4.70 3.96 -5.64
N VAL A 59 -3.56 3.27 -5.59
CA VAL A 59 -2.24 3.85 -5.31
C VAL A 59 -1.36 3.70 -6.55
N GLU A 60 -0.87 4.82 -7.05
CA GLU A 60 -0.02 4.87 -8.24
C GLU A 60 1.45 4.77 -7.86
N ILE A 61 2.16 3.78 -8.38
CA ILE A 61 3.60 3.65 -8.16
C ILE A 61 4.33 4.71 -8.99
N GLN A 62 5.04 5.61 -8.30
CA GLN A 62 5.71 6.78 -8.87
C GLN A 62 7.01 6.45 -9.64
N LYS A 63 7.04 5.32 -10.34
CA LYS A 63 8.15 4.88 -11.18
C LYS A 63 7.69 3.84 -12.20
N HIS A 64 8.18 3.94 -13.42
CA HIS A 64 7.97 2.89 -14.42
C HIS A 64 8.59 1.57 -13.96
N ILE A 65 7.88 0.46 -14.18
CA ILE A 65 8.27 -0.87 -13.69
C ILE A 65 9.66 -1.26 -14.21
N GLU A 66 9.97 -0.94 -15.46
CA GLU A 66 11.26 -1.26 -16.08
C GLU A 66 12.45 -0.50 -15.45
N LYS A 67 12.18 0.55 -14.66
CA LYS A 67 13.19 1.33 -13.92
C LYS A 67 13.32 0.89 -12.45
N LEU A 68 12.54 -0.09 -12.01
CA LEU A 68 12.71 -0.69 -10.68
C LEU A 68 13.84 -1.73 -10.72
N PRO A 69 14.73 -1.75 -9.71
CA PRO A 69 15.73 -2.80 -9.60
C PRO A 69 15.04 -4.13 -9.35
N LYS A 70 15.68 -5.22 -9.78
CA LYS A 70 15.20 -6.57 -9.43
C LYS A 70 15.38 -6.77 -7.93
N GLY A 71 14.32 -7.22 -7.25
CA GLY A 71 14.42 -7.71 -5.87
C GLY A 71 15.04 -9.10 -5.81
N GLU A 72 15.36 -9.56 -4.60
CA GLU A 72 15.72 -10.96 -4.37
C GLU A 72 14.48 -11.87 -4.53
N PRO A 73 14.63 -13.08 -5.07
CA PRO A 73 13.59 -14.10 -4.98
C PRO A 73 13.34 -14.47 -3.50
N PRO A 74 12.09 -14.77 -3.11
CA PRO A 74 11.77 -15.25 -1.76
C PRO A 74 12.38 -16.63 -1.47
#